data_AF-A0A1V5L7X8-F1
#
_entry.id   AF-A0A1V5L7X8-F1
#
_cell.length_a   1.000
_cell.length_b   1.000
_cell.length_c   1.000
_cell.angle_alpha   90.00
_cell.angle_beta   90.00
_cell.angle_gamma   90.00
#
_symmetry.space_group_name_H-M   'P 1'
#
loop_
_entity.id
_entity.type
_entity.pdbx_description
1 polymer ?
#
loop_
_entity_poly.entity_id
_entity_poly.type
_entity_poly.pdbx_seq_one_letter_code
_entity_poly.pdbx_strand_id
1 'polypeptide(L)'
;MLISKADYPAELDIPLPFSLLNNNATLNRLEIMPAFWWMYNMYALARNGAKYRSRDKRKNKKQNIEFECLAPDTIEEIFAACRLLEIWTARAWLRSAGRPEDGVSEQALAARGRDLLSGPEEEVAHLEILGENMERSSRKVVILKTWQAWRAYHDMIRYYGVKNLAAWIHAHPEAGFEAMQKALSGRRIERWVNFGGQLMHEKETDRLRADIVSGRLRDWQAIHRRYTSLWEKYPLAKQKHAFASLCSVLGVRRLNRKQWLAALEDSVRIQQFVSDQVYLSRKKDYDNPFHRATFRNDEEMAAAIGTIDENDFIRQVREESAEYLRLVAEIKQRS
;
A
#
# COMPACT_ATOMS: atom_id res chain seq x y z
N MET A 1 1.55 9.29 -4.78
CA MET A 1 2.22 10.49 -4.25
C MET A 1 1.28 11.69 -4.38
N LEU A 2 1.12 12.50 -3.34
CA LEU A 2 0.42 13.79 -3.40
C LEU A 2 1.46 14.91 -3.30
N ILE A 3 1.30 15.93 -4.14
CA ILE A 3 2.18 17.08 -4.17
C ILE A 3 1.41 18.29 -3.61
N SER A 4 1.90 18.92 -2.53
CA SER A 4 1.18 20.02 -1.86
C SER A 4 1.12 21.31 -2.71
N LYS A 5 2.18 21.61 -3.45
CA LYS A 5 2.31 22.72 -4.40
C LYS A 5 3.17 22.28 -5.59
N ALA A 6 2.85 22.72 -6.81
CA ALA A 6 3.55 22.33 -8.03
C ALA A 6 4.87 23.10 -8.28
N ASP A 7 5.62 23.40 -7.22
CA ASP A 7 6.86 24.17 -7.31
C ASP A 7 8.01 23.38 -6.68
N TYR A 8 8.72 22.60 -7.52
CA TYR A 8 9.94 21.88 -7.15
C TYR A 8 11.02 22.22 -8.18
N PRO A 9 12.11 22.88 -7.78
CA PRO A 9 13.13 23.35 -8.71
C PRO A 9 14.10 22.25 -9.16
N ALA A 10 14.05 21.05 -8.58
CA ALA A 10 14.99 19.97 -8.82
C ALA A 10 14.27 18.66 -9.20
N GLU A 11 15.03 17.75 -9.84
CA GLU A 11 14.60 16.37 -10.12
C GLU A 11 14.37 15.60 -8.81
N LEU A 12 13.28 14.82 -8.76
CA LEU A 12 12.87 14.05 -7.59
C LEU A 12 12.80 12.56 -7.91
N ASP A 13 13.26 11.73 -6.98
CA ASP A 13 13.06 10.29 -6.96
C ASP A 13 12.55 9.88 -5.57
N ILE A 14 11.26 9.57 -5.47
CA ILE A 14 10.60 9.36 -4.17
C ILE A 14 10.27 7.88 -3.99
N PRO A 15 11.14 7.08 -3.35
CA PRO A 15 10.91 5.64 -3.11
C PRO A 15 9.89 5.35 -1.98
N LEU A 16 9.07 6.33 -1.60
CA LEU A 16 8.11 6.23 -0.50
C LEU A 16 6.68 6.29 -1.04
N PRO A 17 5.99 5.15 -1.23
CA PRO A 17 4.67 5.11 -1.84
C PRO A 17 3.64 5.81 -0.94
N PHE A 18 2.57 6.31 -1.56
CA PHE A 18 1.48 7.00 -0.85
C PHE A 18 1.92 8.22 -0.03
N SER A 19 3.07 8.81 -0.35
CA SER A 19 3.62 9.97 0.37
C SER A 19 2.94 11.30 0.00
N LEU A 20 3.00 12.26 0.92
CA LEU A 20 2.81 13.69 0.66
C LEU A 20 4.18 14.37 0.58
N LEU A 21 4.39 15.16 -0.46
CA LEU A 21 5.54 16.03 -0.62
C LEU A 21 5.17 17.47 -0.31
N ASN A 22 6.02 18.12 0.47
CA ASN A 22 5.92 19.53 0.78
C ASN A 22 7.27 20.23 0.57
N ASN A 23 7.29 21.23 -0.31
CA ASN A 23 8.45 22.10 -0.50
C ASN A 23 8.45 23.19 0.59
N ASN A 24 9.32 23.08 1.58
CA ASN A 24 9.48 24.08 2.64
C ASN A 24 10.60 25.06 2.27
N ALA A 25 10.24 26.10 1.51
CA ALA A 25 11.17 27.12 1.05
C ALA A 25 11.79 27.92 2.21
N THR A 26 11.03 28.19 3.28
CA THR A 26 11.49 28.99 4.44
C THR A 26 12.66 28.31 5.16
N LEU A 27 12.61 26.98 5.33
CA LEU A 27 13.68 26.20 5.96
C LEU A 27 14.65 25.59 4.96
N ASN A 28 14.52 25.95 3.68
CA ASN A 28 15.27 25.37 2.56
C ASN A 28 15.37 23.84 2.65
N ARG A 29 14.22 23.15 2.69
CA ARG A 29 14.18 21.68 2.80
C ARG A 29 12.98 21.08 2.08
N LEU A 30 13.13 19.82 1.67
CA LEU A 30 12.02 19.00 1.22
C LEU A 30 11.46 18.21 2.42
N GLU A 31 10.15 18.22 2.60
CA GLU A 31 9.47 17.45 3.63
C GLU A 31 8.62 16.36 2.99
N ILE A 32 8.78 15.13 3.47
CA ILE A 32 8.07 13.96 2.94
C ILE A 32 7.38 13.24 4.08
N MET A 33 6.07 13.07 3.95
CA MET A 33 5.28 12.25 4.89
C MET A 33 4.90 10.94 4.19
N PRO A 34 5.56 9.82 4.48
CA PRO A 34 5.25 8.53 3.86
C PRO A 34 3.87 8.03 4.33
N ALA A 35 3.25 7.15 3.56
CA ALA A 35 1.91 6.59 3.86
C ALA A 35 0.79 7.64 4.11
N PHE A 36 0.98 8.90 3.71
CA PHE A 36 0.01 9.99 3.90
C PHE A 36 -1.40 9.63 3.44
N TRP A 37 -1.54 9.02 2.25
CA TRP A 37 -2.86 8.68 1.73
C TRP A 37 -3.60 7.70 2.62
N TRP A 38 -2.89 6.77 3.25
CA TRP A 38 -3.48 5.80 4.15
C TRP A 38 -3.84 6.40 5.51
N MET A 39 -2.97 7.27 6.04
CA MET A 39 -3.16 7.86 7.36
C MET A 39 -4.17 9.02 7.36
N TYR A 40 -4.27 9.78 6.27
CA TYR A 40 -4.94 11.08 6.30
C TYR A 40 -5.87 11.37 5.10
N ASN A 41 -5.83 10.54 4.04
CA ASN A 41 -6.65 10.74 2.84
C ASN A 41 -7.21 9.41 2.29
N MET A 42 -7.67 8.54 3.19
CA MET A 42 -8.14 7.20 2.84
C MET A 42 -9.35 7.24 1.91
N TYR A 43 -10.23 8.25 2.06
CA TYR A 43 -11.38 8.44 1.18
C TYR A 43 -10.95 8.54 -0.29
N ALA A 44 -9.93 9.34 -0.61
CA ALA A 44 -9.45 9.47 -1.98
C ALA A 44 -8.79 8.19 -2.47
N LEU A 45 -8.00 7.52 -1.62
CA LEU A 45 -7.35 6.26 -1.97
C LEU A 45 -8.37 5.17 -2.34
N ALA A 46 -9.35 4.93 -1.46
CA ALA A 46 -10.38 3.92 -1.67
C ALA A 46 -11.30 4.27 -2.85
N ARG A 47 -11.73 5.54 -2.96
CA ARG A 47 -12.63 5.99 -4.03
C ARG A 47 -12.00 5.88 -5.41
N ASN A 48 -10.69 6.11 -5.53
CA ASN A 48 -10.00 6.01 -6.81
C ASN A 48 -10.08 4.57 -7.37
N GLY A 49 -9.84 3.56 -6.54
CA GLY A 49 -9.97 2.15 -6.94
C GLY A 49 -11.37 1.81 -7.47
N ALA A 50 -12.42 2.22 -6.73
CA ALA A 50 -13.82 2.04 -7.16
C ALA A 50 -14.15 2.80 -8.45
N LYS A 51 -13.69 4.06 -8.55
CA LYS A 51 -13.89 4.91 -9.74
C LYS A 51 -13.27 4.32 -10.99
N TYR A 52 -12.07 3.76 -10.93
CA TYR A 52 -11.43 3.23 -12.13
C TYR A 52 -12.20 2.05 -12.71
N ARG A 53 -12.74 1.18 -11.86
CA ARG A 53 -13.60 0.07 -12.30
C ARG A 53 -14.90 0.58 -12.95
N SER A 54 -15.61 1.49 -12.29
CA SER A 54 -16.90 2.00 -12.80
C SER A 54 -16.75 2.89 -14.04
N ARG A 55 -15.59 3.55 -14.20
CA ARG A 55 -15.29 4.42 -15.34
C ARG A 55 -14.62 3.71 -16.51
N ASP A 56 -14.31 2.42 -16.40
CA ASP A 56 -13.75 1.65 -17.52
C ASP A 56 -14.83 1.39 -18.60
N LYS A 57 -14.97 2.38 -19.50
CA LYS A 57 -15.86 2.37 -20.66
C LYS A 57 -15.18 1.87 -21.94
N ARG A 58 -14.02 1.20 -21.85
CA ARG A 58 -13.34 0.66 -23.04
C ARG A 58 -14.27 -0.27 -23.80
N LYS A 59 -14.48 -0.01 -25.10
CA LYS A 59 -15.28 -0.87 -25.99
C LYS A 59 -14.66 -2.26 -26.14
N ASN A 60 -13.33 -2.34 -26.09
CA ASN A 60 -12.58 -3.58 -26.27
C ASN A 60 -11.67 -3.83 -25.05
N LYS A 61 -12.10 -4.70 -24.14
CA LYS A 61 -11.38 -5.03 -22.90
C LYS A 61 -10.44 -6.22 -23.07
N LYS A 62 -9.66 -6.24 -24.17
CA LYS A 62 -8.64 -7.27 -24.44
C LYS A 62 -7.50 -7.25 -23.42
N GLN A 63 -7.10 -6.05 -22.96
CA GLN A 63 -6.09 -5.88 -21.92
C GLN A 63 -6.75 -5.88 -20.55
N ASN A 64 -6.37 -6.83 -19.72
CA ASN A 64 -6.76 -6.86 -18.31
C ASN A 64 -5.94 -5.84 -17.51
N ILE A 65 -6.57 -5.20 -16.53
CA ILE A 65 -5.97 -4.15 -15.72
C ILE A 65 -6.20 -4.48 -14.24
N GLU A 66 -5.14 -4.43 -13.46
CA GLU A 66 -5.20 -4.40 -12.01
C GLU A 66 -5.61 -2.99 -11.55
N PHE A 67 -6.67 -2.92 -10.76
CA PHE A 67 -7.24 -1.66 -10.25
C PHE A 67 -7.02 -1.47 -8.75
N GLU A 68 -6.55 -2.50 -8.04
CA GLU A 68 -6.23 -2.37 -6.63
C GLU A 68 -4.97 -1.53 -6.42
N CYS A 69 -5.02 -0.61 -5.45
CA CYS A 69 -3.85 0.21 -5.09
C CYS A 69 -2.76 -0.61 -4.40
N LEU A 70 -3.14 -1.64 -3.66
CA LEU A 70 -2.23 -2.60 -3.03
C LEU A 70 -2.09 -3.84 -3.91
N ALA A 71 -1.33 -3.68 -4.99
CA ALA A 71 -0.97 -4.76 -5.89
C ALA A 71 0.46 -5.27 -5.59
N PRO A 72 0.88 -6.43 -6.12
CA PRO A 72 2.18 -7.01 -5.79
C PRO A 72 3.39 -6.06 -5.95
N ASP A 73 3.44 -5.28 -7.03
CA ASP A 73 4.49 -4.27 -7.25
C ASP A 73 4.49 -3.19 -6.17
N THR A 74 3.33 -2.60 -5.87
CA THR A 74 3.19 -1.62 -4.79
C THR A 74 3.61 -2.19 -3.44
N ILE A 75 3.30 -3.46 -3.16
CA ILE A 75 3.68 -4.11 -1.91
C ILE A 75 5.19 -4.25 -1.79
N GLU A 76 5.88 -4.56 -2.89
CA GLU A 76 7.33 -4.61 -2.91
C GLU A 76 7.97 -3.22 -2.81
N GLU A 77 7.35 -2.18 -3.38
CA GLU A 77 7.73 -0.78 -3.12
C GLU A 77 7.57 -0.42 -1.62
N ILE A 78 6.49 -0.87 -0.98
CA ILE A 78 6.28 -0.66 0.46
C ILE A 78 7.36 -1.38 1.28
N PHE A 79 7.74 -2.60 0.93
CA PHE A 79 8.84 -3.31 1.61
C PHE A 79 10.18 -2.57 1.46
N ALA A 80 10.47 -2.06 0.27
CA ALA A 80 11.66 -1.23 0.04
C ALA A 80 11.61 0.06 0.87
N ALA A 81 10.47 0.72 0.91
CA ALA A 81 10.24 1.91 1.73
C ALA A 81 10.45 1.63 3.23
N CYS A 82 9.89 0.53 3.76
CA CYS A 82 10.12 0.13 5.16
C CYS A 82 11.63 -0.02 5.45
N ARG A 83 12.37 -0.69 4.56
CA ARG A 83 13.82 -0.85 4.73
C ARG A 83 14.56 0.50 4.74
N LEU A 84 14.18 1.43 3.88
CA LEU A 84 14.77 2.77 3.86
C LEU A 84 14.46 3.54 5.16
N LEU A 85 13.20 3.51 5.63
CA LEU A 85 12.81 4.14 6.89
C LEU A 85 13.57 3.54 8.09
N GLU A 86 13.77 2.23 8.10
CA GLU A 86 14.60 1.54 9.10
C GLU A 86 16.04 2.08 9.08
N ILE A 87 16.70 2.09 7.92
CA ILE A 87 18.08 2.59 7.77
C ILE A 87 18.20 4.06 8.21
N TRP A 88 17.33 4.94 7.70
CA TRP A 88 17.39 6.37 8.02
C TRP A 88 17.09 6.66 9.49
N THR A 89 16.23 5.87 10.13
CA THR A 89 15.96 5.99 11.58
C THR A 89 17.19 5.60 12.38
N ALA A 90 17.87 4.50 12.03
CA ALA A 90 19.11 4.09 12.71
C ALA A 90 20.22 5.13 12.55
N ARG A 91 20.38 5.72 11.36
CA ARG A 91 21.33 6.82 11.12
C ARG A 91 21.00 8.05 11.95
N ALA A 92 19.73 8.41 12.05
CA ALA A 92 19.29 9.52 12.88
C ALA A 92 19.59 9.30 14.36
N TRP A 93 19.40 8.06 14.83
CA TRP A 93 19.72 7.65 16.19
C TRP A 93 21.24 7.66 16.48
N LEU A 94 22.07 7.16 15.55
CA LEU A 94 23.53 7.22 15.70
C LEU A 94 24.03 8.66 15.77
N ARG A 95 23.50 9.53 14.89
CA ARG A 95 23.80 10.96 14.88
C ARG A 95 23.39 11.66 16.17
N SER A 96 22.20 11.37 16.72
CA SER A 96 21.77 11.97 17.99
C SER A 96 22.61 11.48 19.17
N ALA A 97 23.13 10.26 19.11
CA ALA A 97 24.03 9.68 20.11
C ALA A 97 25.52 10.07 19.92
N GLY A 98 25.87 10.87 18.91
CA GLY A 98 27.25 11.24 18.60
C GLY A 98 28.15 10.06 18.18
N ARG A 99 27.55 8.97 17.67
CA ARG A 99 28.27 7.76 17.27
C ARG A 99 28.60 7.80 15.78
N PRO A 100 29.81 7.36 15.36
CA PRO A 100 30.16 7.27 13.96
C PRO A 100 29.31 6.19 13.26
N GLU A 101 28.98 6.45 11.99
CA GLU A 101 28.35 5.45 11.10
C GLU A 101 29.39 4.54 10.44
N ASP A 102 30.66 4.96 10.42
CA ASP A 102 31.74 4.28 9.70
C ASP A 102 31.86 2.79 10.08
N GLY A 103 31.81 1.95 9.06
CA GLY A 103 31.91 0.49 9.20
C GLY A 103 30.62 -0.22 9.61
N VAL A 104 29.50 0.49 9.83
CA VAL A 104 28.20 -0.14 10.08
C VAL A 104 27.55 -0.54 8.75
N SER A 105 27.23 -1.83 8.59
CA SER A 105 26.55 -2.30 7.38
C SER A 105 25.10 -1.81 7.32
N GLU A 106 24.56 -1.62 6.12
CA GLU A 106 23.13 -1.28 5.94
C GLU A 106 22.20 -2.32 6.57
N GLN A 107 22.61 -3.59 6.62
CA GLN A 107 21.83 -4.63 7.26
C GLN A 107 21.74 -4.42 8.78
N ALA A 108 22.85 -4.00 9.42
CA ALA A 108 22.86 -3.65 10.84
C ALA A 108 22.04 -2.37 11.11
N LEU A 109 22.13 -1.36 10.22
CA LEU A 109 21.30 -0.16 10.30
C LEU A 109 19.81 -0.50 10.19
N ALA A 110 19.41 -1.30 9.19
CA ALA A 110 18.02 -1.71 9.01
C ALA A 110 17.49 -2.49 10.23
N ALA A 111 18.29 -3.42 10.78
CA ALA A 111 17.91 -4.15 11.99
C ALA A 111 17.71 -3.20 13.18
N ARG A 112 18.67 -2.30 13.44
CA ARG A 112 18.56 -1.33 14.54
C ARG A 112 17.37 -0.38 14.38
N GLY A 113 17.13 0.09 13.16
CA GLY A 113 16.00 0.95 12.85
C GLY A 113 14.67 0.26 13.04
N ARG A 114 14.57 -1.02 12.66
CA ARG A 114 13.38 -1.83 12.91
C ARG A 114 13.09 -1.95 14.39
N ASP A 115 14.10 -2.20 15.21
CA ASP A 115 13.93 -2.31 16.67
C ASP A 115 13.38 -1.01 17.25
N LEU A 116 13.95 0.13 16.85
CA LEU A 116 13.49 1.47 17.25
C LEU A 116 12.05 1.76 16.80
N LEU A 117 11.70 1.46 15.55
CA LEU A 117 10.36 1.72 14.99
C LEU A 117 9.30 0.75 15.51
N SER A 118 9.71 -0.45 15.94
CA SER A 118 8.83 -1.43 16.58
C SER A 118 8.52 -1.07 18.04
N GLY A 119 9.39 -0.28 18.67
CA GLY A 119 9.23 0.25 20.02
C GLY A 119 8.22 1.40 20.15
N PRO A 120 8.19 2.04 21.34
CA PRO A 120 7.39 3.24 21.62
C PRO A 120 7.75 4.42 20.71
N GLU A 121 6.80 5.32 20.46
CA GLU A 121 7.02 6.48 19.58
C GLU A 121 8.06 7.44 20.16
N GLU A 122 8.13 7.54 21.48
CA GLU A 122 8.98 8.47 22.23
C GLU A 122 10.48 8.25 21.95
N GLU A 123 10.88 7.01 21.66
CA GLU A 123 12.26 6.65 21.33
C GLU A 123 12.75 7.28 20.02
N VAL A 124 11.82 7.62 19.11
CA VAL A 124 12.14 8.17 17.78
C VAL A 124 11.56 9.54 17.52
N ALA A 125 10.60 10.01 18.32
CA ALA A 125 9.89 11.28 18.12
C ALA A 125 10.80 12.51 18.08
N HIS A 126 11.93 12.46 18.79
CA HIS A 126 12.92 13.55 18.87
C HIS A 126 13.96 13.51 17.74
N LEU A 127 13.99 12.46 16.92
CA LEU A 127 14.99 12.28 15.87
C LEU A 127 14.62 13.07 14.60
N GLU A 128 15.56 13.87 14.10
CA GLU A 128 15.46 14.41 12.72
C GLU A 128 15.90 13.32 11.74
N ILE A 129 14.92 12.62 11.17
CA ILE A 129 15.15 11.53 10.20
C ILE A 129 15.28 12.13 8.80
N LEU A 130 16.42 11.85 8.14
CA LEU A 130 16.77 12.42 6.85
C LEU A 130 16.69 11.36 5.76
N GLY A 131 15.94 11.65 4.70
CA GLY A 131 15.90 10.85 3.48
C GLY A 131 17.11 11.15 2.61
N GLU A 132 17.54 10.16 1.84
CA GLU A 132 18.75 10.24 1.00
C GLU A 132 18.42 9.93 -0.45
N ASN A 133 19.13 10.59 -1.37
CA ASN A 133 18.98 10.42 -2.83
C ASN A 133 17.57 10.65 -3.35
N MET A 134 16.76 11.46 -2.66
CA MET A 134 15.37 11.72 -3.04
C MET A 134 15.18 12.96 -3.90
N GLU A 135 16.17 13.85 -3.89
CA GLU A 135 16.17 15.09 -4.65
C GLU A 135 17.58 15.41 -5.11
N ARG A 136 17.70 15.88 -6.36
CA ARG A 136 18.95 16.35 -6.93
C ARG A 136 19.29 17.77 -6.44
N SER A 137 19.53 17.91 -5.14
CA SER A 137 19.94 19.17 -4.52
C SER A 137 20.81 18.92 -3.28
N SER A 138 21.41 19.97 -2.73
CA SER A 138 22.19 19.90 -1.48
C SER A 138 21.32 20.10 -0.22
N ARG A 139 20.02 20.33 -0.38
CA ARG A 139 19.14 20.67 0.73
C ARG A 139 18.67 19.41 1.45
N LYS A 140 18.28 19.54 2.72
CA LYS A 140 17.82 18.39 3.51
C LYS A 140 16.50 17.86 2.97
N VAL A 141 16.35 16.55 3.00
CA VAL A 141 15.06 15.86 2.85
C VAL A 141 14.66 15.31 4.22
N VAL A 142 13.62 15.87 4.83
CA VAL A 142 13.15 15.48 6.17
C VAL A 142 11.96 14.54 6.05
N ILE A 143 12.04 13.39 6.70
CA ILE A 143 10.95 12.42 6.77
C ILE A 143 10.09 12.70 7.99
N LEU A 144 8.82 13.00 7.75
CA LEU A 144 7.84 13.30 8.78
C LEU A 144 7.06 12.04 9.17
N LYS A 145 6.68 11.94 10.45
CA LYS A 145 5.79 10.88 10.96
C LYS A 145 6.33 9.46 10.68
N THR A 146 7.65 9.26 10.72
CA THR A 146 8.30 7.99 10.35
C THR A 146 7.75 6.80 11.12
N TRP A 147 7.56 6.96 12.44
CA TRP A 147 7.00 5.91 13.30
C TRP A 147 5.59 5.49 12.85
N GLN A 148 4.69 6.46 12.65
CA GLN A 148 3.33 6.18 12.19
C GLN A 148 3.33 5.58 10.78
N ALA A 149 4.17 6.11 9.89
CA ALA A 149 4.23 5.70 8.50
C ALA A 149 4.76 4.27 8.34
N TRP A 150 5.80 3.88 9.10
CA TRP A 150 6.32 2.51 9.10
C TRP A 150 5.25 1.51 9.56
N ARG A 151 4.48 1.85 10.61
CA ARG A 151 3.36 1.02 11.07
C ARG A 151 2.21 0.96 10.06
N ALA A 152 1.89 2.08 9.41
CA ALA A 152 0.90 2.14 8.35
C ALA A 152 1.27 1.24 7.17
N TYR A 153 2.53 1.24 6.76
CA TYR A 153 3.04 0.32 5.73
C TYR A 153 2.92 -1.15 6.15
N HIS A 154 3.23 -1.49 7.40
CA HIS A 154 3.01 -2.85 7.91
C HIS A 154 1.51 -3.23 7.91
N ASP A 155 0.62 -2.31 8.26
CA ASP A 155 -0.84 -2.54 8.17
C ASP A 155 -1.31 -2.73 6.72
N MET A 156 -0.78 -1.98 5.75
CA MET A 156 -1.06 -2.20 4.32
C MET A 156 -0.63 -3.61 3.88
N ILE A 157 0.56 -4.06 4.26
CA ILE A 157 1.06 -5.39 3.91
C ILE A 157 0.19 -6.49 4.53
N ARG A 158 -0.18 -6.34 5.82
CA ARG A 158 -1.08 -7.28 6.50
C ARG A 158 -2.45 -7.32 5.83
N TYR A 159 -3.01 -6.16 5.51
CA TYR A 159 -4.30 -6.04 4.84
C TYR A 159 -4.27 -6.71 3.46
N TYR A 160 -3.26 -6.42 2.64
CA TYR A 160 -3.03 -7.10 1.36
C TYR A 160 -2.91 -8.61 1.51
N GLY A 161 -2.10 -9.07 2.48
CA GLY A 161 -1.91 -10.47 2.81
C GLY A 161 -3.24 -11.16 3.11
N VAL A 162 -3.91 -10.74 4.17
CA VAL A 162 -5.12 -11.40 4.68
C VAL A 162 -6.28 -11.30 3.69
N LYS A 163 -6.48 -10.15 3.02
CA LYS A 163 -7.57 -9.99 2.03
C LYS A 163 -7.45 -10.99 0.87
N ASN A 164 -6.26 -11.19 0.33
CA ASN A 164 -6.05 -12.13 -0.78
C ASN A 164 -6.14 -13.60 -0.32
N LEU A 165 -5.70 -13.90 0.91
CA LEU A 165 -5.84 -15.23 1.51
C LEU A 165 -7.31 -15.57 1.82
N ALA A 166 -8.07 -14.60 2.34
CA ALA A 166 -9.50 -14.74 2.58
C ALA A 166 -10.26 -14.99 1.27
N ALA A 167 -9.90 -14.28 0.19
CA ALA A 167 -10.46 -14.53 -1.14
C ALA A 167 -10.14 -15.95 -1.65
N TRP A 168 -8.95 -16.48 -1.36
CA TRP A 168 -8.60 -17.87 -1.71
C TRP A 168 -9.48 -18.88 -0.96
N ILE A 169 -9.64 -18.72 0.36
CA ILE A 169 -10.46 -19.63 1.19
C ILE A 169 -11.94 -19.55 0.79
N HIS A 170 -12.43 -18.36 0.44
CA HIS A 170 -13.79 -18.18 -0.05
C HIS A 170 -14.02 -18.91 -1.38
N ALA A 171 -13.05 -18.88 -2.30
CA ALA A 171 -13.11 -19.60 -3.57
C ALA A 171 -12.95 -21.13 -3.44
N HIS A 172 -12.51 -21.63 -2.29
CA HIS A 172 -12.33 -23.06 -2.00
C HIS A 172 -13.04 -23.42 -0.68
N PRO A 173 -14.39 -23.53 -0.67
CA PRO A 173 -15.18 -23.70 0.55
C PRO A 173 -14.86 -25.01 1.31
N GLU A 174 -14.37 -26.02 0.63
CA GLU A 174 -13.92 -27.30 1.19
C GLU A 174 -12.50 -27.26 1.76
N ALA A 175 -11.72 -26.22 1.45
CA ALA A 175 -10.35 -26.06 1.92
C ALA A 175 -10.30 -25.33 3.28
N GLY A 176 -9.49 -25.84 4.20
CA GLY A 176 -9.14 -25.16 5.45
C GLY A 176 -7.78 -24.45 5.39
N PHE A 177 -7.32 -23.94 6.54
CA PHE A 177 -6.03 -23.27 6.69
C PHE A 177 -4.84 -24.09 6.15
N GLU A 178 -4.78 -25.38 6.44
CA GLU A 178 -3.67 -26.25 6.01
C GLU A 178 -3.62 -26.44 4.49
N ALA A 179 -4.79 -26.58 3.85
CA ALA A 179 -4.88 -26.69 2.40
C ALA A 179 -4.44 -25.39 1.72
N MET A 180 -4.86 -24.23 2.26
CA MET A 180 -4.40 -22.91 1.80
C MET A 180 -2.87 -22.79 1.93
N GLN A 181 -2.32 -23.09 3.10
CA GLN A 181 -0.88 -23.02 3.34
C GLN A 181 -0.11 -23.93 2.38
N LYS A 182 -0.58 -25.15 2.13
CA LYS A 182 0.03 -26.06 1.16
C LYS A 182 -0.01 -25.48 -0.26
N ALA A 183 -1.12 -24.90 -0.68
CA ALA A 183 -1.30 -24.36 -2.02
C ALA A 183 -0.49 -23.08 -2.28
N LEU A 184 -0.37 -22.22 -1.26
CA LEU A 184 0.15 -20.86 -1.40
C LEU A 184 1.57 -20.66 -0.86
N SER A 185 2.08 -21.57 -0.03
CA SER A 185 3.44 -21.46 0.50
C SER A 185 4.49 -21.44 -0.61
N GLY A 186 5.52 -20.61 -0.41
CA GLY A 186 6.57 -20.41 -1.38
C GLY A 186 7.44 -19.20 -1.03
N ARG A 187 8.48 -18.99 -1.82
CA ARG A 187 9.33 -17.80 -1.71
C ARG A 187 8.58 -16.59 -2.27
N ARG A 188 8.70 -15.44 -1.59
CA ARG A 188 8.22 -14.15 -2.10
C ARG A 188 8.96 -13.80 -3.40
N ILE A 189 8.19 -13.44 -4.43
CA ILE A 189 8.73 -12.92 -5.68
C ILE A 189 8.67 -11.41 -5.61
N GLU A 190 9.82 -10.76 -5.66
CA GLU A 190 9.96 -9.32 -5.36
C GLU A 190 9.91 -8.44 -6.62
N ARG A 191 10.18 -9.04 -7.80
CA ARG A 191 10.25 -8.32 -9.07
C ARG A 191 8.99 -8.52 -9.89
N TRP A 192 8.12 -7.51 -9.80
CA TRP A 192 6.90 -7.38 -10.60
C TRP A 192 7.04 -6.23 -11.57
N VAL A 193 6.52 -6.40 -12.78
CA VAL A 193 6.53 -5.38 -13.82
C VAL A 193 5.10 -5.09 -14.22
N ASN A 194 4.75 -3.79 -14.21
CA ASN A 194 3.48 -3.30 -14.72
C ASN A 194 3.59 -3.09 -16.24
N PHE A 195 2.88 -3.92 -17.00
CA PHE A 195 2.83 -3.80 -18.46
C PHE A 195 1.42 -3.39 -18.89
N GLY A 196 1.20 -2.08 -19.01
CA GLY A 196 -0.07 -1.51 -19.46
C GLY A 196 -1.25 -1.81 -18.51
N GLY A 197 -0.99 -1.85 -17.20
CA GLY A 197 -1.97 -2.17 -16.15
C GLY A 197 -2.02 -3.65 -15.78
N GLN A 198 -1.36 -4.54 -16.53
CA GLN A 198 -1.26 -5.96 -16.18
C GLN A 198 0.06 -6.23 -15.46
N LEU A 199 -0.04 -6.78 -14.26
CA LEU A 199 1.12 -7.16 -13.46
C LEU A 199 1.53 -8.60 -13.75
N MET A 200 2.84 -8.79 -13.89
CA MET A 200 3.46 -10.10 -14.07
C MET A 200 4.86 -10.09 -13.49
N HIS A 201 5.40 -11.29 -13.20
CA HIS A 201 6.78 -11.41 -12.75
C HIS A 201 7.74 -10.94 -13.85
N GLU A 202 8.84 -10.29 -13.46
CA GLU A 202 9.89 -9.81 -14.38
C GLU A 202 10.37 -10.91 -15.34
N LYS A 203 10.60 -12.13 -14.81
CA LYS A 203 10.99 -13.29 -15.63
C LYS A 203 10.01 -13.62 -16.76
N GLU A 204 8.71 -13.43 -16.54
CA GLU A 204 7.69 -13.66 -17.57
C GLU A 204 7.67 -12.52 -18.59
N THR A 205 7.92 -11.28 -18.15
CA THR A 205 8.11 -10.13 -19.04
C THR A 205 9.31 -10.31 -19.96
N ASP A 206 10.44 -10.76 -19.43
CA ASP A 206 11.66 -10.99 -20.21
C ASP A 206 11.46 -12.11 -21.22
N ARG A 207 10.80 -13.20 -20.82
CA ARG A 207 10.41 -14.29 -21.73
C ARG A 207 9.47 -13.80 -22.83
N LEU A 208 8.48 -12.97 -22.49
CA LEU A 208 7.58 -12.37 -23.46
C LEU A 208 8.36 -11.52 -24.48
N ARG A 209 9.27 -10.66 -24.03
CA ARG A 209 10.13 -9.85 -24.91
C ARG A 209 11.01 -10.73 -25.80
N ALA A 210 11.65 -11.75 -25.24
CA ALA A 210 12.49 -12.68 -26.00
C ALA A 210 11.68 -13.49 -27.05
N ASP A 211 10.47 -13.92 -26.71
CA ASP A 211 9.57 -14.64 -27.61
C ASP A 211 9.08 -13.75 -28.78
N ILE A 212 8.91 -12.44 -28.54
CA ILE A 212 8.60 -11.47 -29.60
C ILE A 212 9.81 -11.28 -30.51
N VAL A 213 10.99 -10.99 -29.93
CA VAL A 213 12.22 -10.73 -30.68
C VAL A 213 12.65 -11.93 -31.52
N SER A 214 12.49 -13.15 -31.00
CA SER A 214 12.82 -14.40 -31.71
C SER A 214 11.80 -14.80 -32.79
N GLY A 215 10.70 -14.08 -32.93
CA GLY A 215 9.63 -14.43 -33.87
C GLY A 215 8.84 -15.68 -33.47
N ARG A 216 8.89 -16.10 -32.20
CA ARG A 216 8.00 -17.14 -31.65
C ARG A 216 6.57 -16.63 -31.53
N LEU A 217 6.40 -15.36 -31.14
CA LEU A 217 5.13 -14.65 -31.16
C LEU A 217 5.11 -13.75 -32.40
N ARG A 218 4.59 -14.29 -33.51
CA ARG A 218 4.71 -13.70 -34.86
C ARG A 218 3.73 -12.57 -35.16
N ASP A 219 2.66 -12.47 -34.39
CA ASP A 219 1.58 -11.51 -34.64
C ASP A 219 0.94 -11.03 -33.34
N TRP A 220 0.14 -9.97 -33.47
CA TRP A 220 -0.59 -9.37 -32.35
C TRP A 220 -1.54 -10.34 -31.65
N GLN A 221 -2.14 -11.29 -32.38
CA GLN A 221 -3.07 -12.23 -31.77
C GLN A 221 -2.33 -13.22 -30.86
N ALA A 222 -1.14 -13.69 -31.27
CA ALA A 222 -0.27 -14.54 -30.46
C ALA A 222 0.20 -13.81 -29.20
N ILE A 223 0.58 -12.53 -29.32
CA ILE A 223 0.95 -11.69 -28.18
C ILE A 223 -0.24 -11.55 -27.24
N HIS A 224 -1.43 -11.18 -27.73
CA HIS A 224 -2.62 -11.05 -26.88
C HIS A 224 -3.01 -12.36 -26.19
N ARG A 225 -2.93 -13.51 -26.87
CA ARG A 225 -3.14 -14.82 -26.24
C ARG A 225 -2.14 -15.08 -25.10
N ARG A 226 -0.89 -14.65 -25.26
CA ARG A 226 0.11 -14.74 -24.18
C ARG A 226 -0.26 -13.84 -22.99
N TYR A 227 -0.71 -12.60 -23.23
CA TYR A 227 -1.21 -11.72 -22.16
C TYR A 227 -2.40 -12.35 -21.41
N THR A 228 -3.36 -12.92 -22.13
CA THR A 228 -4.50 -13.62 -21.52
C THR A 228 -4.06 -14.77 -20.65
N SER A 229 -3.16 -15.64 -21.15
CA SER A 229 -2.64 -16.76 -20.36
C SER A 229 -1.85 -16.32 -19.11
N LEU A 230 -1.12 -15.20 -19.19
CA LEU A 230 -0.45 -14.63 -18.03
C LEU A 230 -1.45 -14.05 -17.01
N TRP A 231 -2.54 -13.45 -17.49
CA TRP A 231 -3.61 -12.93 -16.64
C TRP A 231 -4.36 -14.05 -15.91
N GLU A 232 -4.64 -15.17 -16.57
CA GLU A 232 -5.29 -16.33 -15.94
C GLU A 232 -4.46 -16.89 -14.75
N LYS A 233 -3.13 -16.76 -14.82
CA LYS A 233 -2.21 -17.18 -13.75
C LYS A 233 -2.05 -16.14 -12.65
N TYR A 234 -2.40 -14.88 -12.92
CA TYR A 234 -2.14 -13.74 -12.03
C TYR A 234 -2.85 -13.87 -10.66
N PRO A 235 -4.14 -14.26 -10.56
CA PRO A 235 -4.80 -14.40 -9.25
C PRO A 235 -4.05 -15.34 -8.29
N LEU A 236 -3.65 -16.52 -8.76
CA LEU A 236 -2.89 -17.46 -7.94
C LEU A 236 -1.49 -16.94 -7.59
N ALA A 237 -0.81 -16.28 -8.54
CA ALA A 237 0.48 -15.68 -8.29
C ALA A 237 0.40 -14.56 -7.23
N LYS A 238 -0.64 -13.73 -7.29
CA LYS A 238 -0.95 -12.69 -6.30
C LYS A 238 -1.24 -13.28 -4.92
N GLN A 239 -1.99 -14.38 -4.84
CA GLN A 239 -2.27 -15.07 -3.57
C GLN A 239 -1.02 -15.70 -2.95
N LYS A 240 -0.15 -16.30 -3.77
CA LYS A 240 1.17 -16.79 -3.31
C LYS A 240 2.04 -15.65 -2.79
N HIS A 241 2.04 -14.53 -3.50
CA HIS A 241 2.75 -13.32 -3.08
C HIS A 241 2.20 -12.76 -1.77
N ALA A 242 0.87 -12.70 -1.62
CA ALA A 242 0.19 -12.28 -0.40
C ALA A 242 0.55 -13.18 0.80
N PHE A 243 0.56 -14.50 0.61
CA PHE A 243 1.00 -15.45 1.65
C PHE A 243 2.44 -15.15 2.09
N ALA A 244 3.36 -15.07 1.12
CA ALA A 244 4.78 -14.83 1.41
C ALA A 244 5.04 -13.44 2.02
N SER A 245 4.26 -12.43 1.62
CA SER A 245 4.32 -11.08 2.18
C SER A 245 3.85 -11.04 3.64
N LEU A 246 2.74 -11.74 3.94
CA LEU A 246 2.24 -11.86 5.31
C LEU A 246 3.24 -12.58 6.22
N CYS A 247 3.84 -13.67 5.74
CA CYS A 247 4.94 -14.35 6.43
C CYS A 247 6.11 -13.39 6.71
N SER A 248 6.52 -12.62 5.70
CA SER A 248 7.66 -11.70 5.79
C SER A 248 7.43 -10.58 6.80
N VAL A 249 6.25 -9.96 6.80
CA VAL A 249 5.91 -8.86 7.74
C VAL A 249 5.72 -9.36 9.18
N LEU A 250 5.38 -10.64 9.36
CA LEU A 250 5.30 -11.30 10.66
C LEU A 250 6.63 -11.91 11.12
N GLY A 251 7.69 -11.84 10.29
CA GLY A 251 8.99 -12.40 10.62
C GLY A 251 9.03 -13.94 10.68
N VAL A 252 8.11 -14.62 10.00
CA VAL A 252 7.99 -16.08 10.03
C VAL A 252 8.17 -16.70 8.65
N ARG A 253 8.66 -17.95 8.60
CA ARG A 253 8.78 -18.69 7.32
C ARG A 253 7.48 -19.37 6.90
N ARG A 254 6.65 -19.72 7.86
CA ARG A 254 5.34 -20.39 7.70
C ARG A 254 4.40 -19.86 8.77
N LEU A 255 3.12 -19.80 8.44
CA LEU A 255 2.09 -19.42 9.40
C LEU A 255 1.67 -20.66 10.19
N ASN A 256 1.53 -20.51 11.50
CA ASN A 256 0.74 -21.44 12.29
C ASN A 256 -0.70 -20.91 12.45
N ARG A 257 -1.60 -21.78 12.91
CA ARG A 257 -3.03 -21.43 13.10
C ARG A 257 -3.23 -20.24 14.04
N LYS A 258 -2.46 -20.15 15.13
CA LYS A 258 -2.53 -19.01 16.07
C LYS A 258 -2.18 -17.69 15.40
N GLN A 259 -1.11 -17.66 14.60
CA GLN A 259 -0.70 -16.49 13.84
C GLN A 259 -1.71 -16.12 12.76
N TRP A 260 -2.31 -17.11 12.11
CA TRP A 260 -3.37 -16.89 11.13
C TRP A 260 -4.62 -16.27 11.75
N LEU A 261 -5.09 -16.79 12.90
CA LEU A 261 -6.22 -16.22 13.62
C LEU A 261 -5.93 -14.79 14.11
N ALA A 262 -4.72 -14.53 14.61
CA ALA A 262 -4.27 -13.19 14.98
C ALA A 262 -4.21 -12.23 13.76
N ALA A 263 -3.72 -12.71 12.61
CA ALA A 263 -3.71 -11.92 11.38
C ALA A 263 -5.13 -11.58 10.89
N LEU A 264 -6.08 -12.50 11.04
CA LEU A 264 -7.50 -12.24 10.77
C LEU A 264 -8.07 -11.14 11.69
N GLU A 265 -7.73 -11.17 12.99
CA GLU A 265 -8.11 -10.13 13.95
C GLU A 265 -7.52 -8.76 13.61
N ASP A 266 -6.22 -8.73 13.33
CA ASP A 266 -5.54 -7.53 12.88
C ASP A 266 -6.20 -6.97 11.61
N SER A 267 -6.60 -7.84 10.67
CA SER A 267 -7.26 -7.41 9.45
C SER A 267 -8.63 -6.78 9.70
N VAL A 268 -9.37 -7.22 10.72
CA VAL A 268 -10.64 -6.61 11.13
C VAL A 268 -10.40 -5.22 11.71
N ARG A 269 -9.40 -5.08 12.60
CA ARG A 269 -8.97 -3.77 13.11
C ARG A 269 -8.59 -2.83 11.96
N ILE A 270 -7.83 -3.33 10.97
CA ILE A 270 -7.40 -2.53 9.82
C ILE A 270 -8.59 -2.15 8.93
N GLN A 271 -9.53 -3.06 8.67
CA GLN A 271 -10.73 -2.75 7.90
C GLN A 271 -11.59 -1.68 8.59
N GLN A 272 -11.74 -1.77 9.92
CA GLN A 272 -12.44 -0.74 10.69
C GLN A 272 -11.72 0.61 10.58
N PHE A 273 -10.38 0.62 10.76
CA PHE A 273 -9.57 1.82 10.56
C PHE A 273 -9.76 2.42 9.15
N VAL A 274 -9.78 1.60 8.10
CA VAL A 274 -10.03 2.05 6.72
C VAL A 274 -11.41 2.72 6.63
N SER A 275 -12.46 2.08 7.13
CA SER A 275 -13.83 2.65 7.14
C SER A 275 -13.88 3.99 7.88
N ASP A 276 -13.28 4.05 9.08
CA ASP A 276 -13.25 5.26 9.91
C ASP A 276 -12.47 6.38 9.22
N GLN A 277 -11.32 6.07 8.62
CA GLN A 277 -10.53 7.06 7.88
C GLN A 277 -11.21 7.54 6.61
N VAL A 278 -12.00 6.71 5.92
CA VAL A 278 -12.85 7.16 4.80
C VAL A 278 -13.85 8.20 5.30
N TYR A 279 -14.56 7.92 6.40
CA TYR A 279 -15.50 8.86 7.00
C TYR A 279 -14.81 10.17 7.44
N LEU A 280 -13.76 10.07 8.26
CA LEU A 280 -13.03 11.23 8.80
C LEU A 280 -12.40 12.09 7.71
N SER A 281 -11.84 11.48 6.66
CA SER A 281 -11.26 12.22 5.54
C SER A 281 -12.32 13.05 4.79
N ARG A 282 -13.52 12.51 4.62
CA ARG A 282 -14.65 13.20 3.98
C ARG A 282 -15.28 14.24 4.90
N LYS A 283 -15.37 13.95 6.21
CA LYS A 283 -15.95 14.86 7.22
C LYS A 283 -15.26 16.23 7.25
N LYS A 284 -13.95 16.26 6.99
CA LYS A 284 -13.18 17.52 6.86
C LYS A 284 -13.80 18.49 5.85
N ASP A 285 -14.37 18.00 4.74
CA ASP A 285 -15.00 18.86 3.73
C ASP A 285 -16.31 19.50 4.24
N TYR A 286 -17.05 18.79 5.10
CA TYR A 286 -18.32 19.26 5.69
C TYR A 286 -18.10 20.21 6.88
N ASP A 287 -17.06 19.95 7.68
CA ASP A 287 -16.73 20.78 8.85
C ASP A 287 -15.93 22.03 8.48
N ASN A 288 -15.42 22.15 7.24
CA ASN A 288 -14.53 23.22 6.85
C ASN A 288 -15.29 24.56 6.78
N PRO A 289 -14.96 25.56 7.63
CA PRO A 289 -15.67 26.84 7.65
C PRO A 289 -15.53 27.63 6.34
N PHE A 290 -14.42 27.47 5.62
CA PHE A 290 -14.21 28.13 4.33
C PHE A 290 -15.01 27.49 3.20
N HIS A 291 -15.24 26.17 3.27
CA HIS A 291 -16.15 25.50 2.35
C HIS A 291 -17.60 25.87 2.68
N ARG A 292 -17.97 25.89 3.96
CA ARG A 292 -19.28 26.35 4.41
C ARG A 292 -19.60 27.79 3.98
N ALA A 293 -18.60 28.66 3.97
CA ALA A 293 -18.75 30.06 3.56
C ALA A 293 -19.14 30.25 2.08
N THR A 294 -19.05 29.23 1.22
CA THR A 294 -19.56 29.30 -0.16
C THR A 294 -21.08 29.12 -0.25
N PHE A 295 -21.73 28.76 0.85
CA PHE A 295 -23.17 28.60 0.97
C PHE A 295 -23.75 29.71 1.84
N ARG A 296 -24.98 30.11 1.57
CA ARG A 296 -25.73 31.12 2.32
C ARG A 296 -26.06 30.65 3.74
N ASN A 297 -26.35 29.37 3.92
CA ASN A 297 -26.67 28.73 5.20
C ASN A 297 -26.51 27.20 5.12
N ASP A 298 -26.73 26.51 6.24
CA ASP A 298 -26.59 25.05 6.33
C ASP A 298 -27.64 24.29 5.51
N GLU A 299 -28.82 24.88 5.35
CA GLU A 299 -29.91 24.29 4.57
C GLU A 299 -29.54 24.24 3.08
N GLU A 300 -28.98 25.33 2.54
CA GLU A 300 -28.47 25.37 1.17
C GLU A 300 -27.30 24.41 0.99
N MET A 301 -26.38 24.35 1.96
CA MET A 301 -25.27 23.39 1.92
C MET A 301 -25.79 21.95 1.88
N ALA A 302 -26.70 21.57 2.78
CA ALA A 302 -27.30 20.24 2.81
C ALA A 302 -28.06 19.92 1.51
N ALA A 303 -28.80 20.89 0.96
CA ALA A 303 -29.50 20.73 -0.31
C ALA A 303 -28.53 20.55 -1.51
N ALA A 304 -27.37 21.20 -1.48
CA ALA A 304 -26.40 21.17 -2.57
C ALA A 304 -25.47 19.94 -2.54
N ILE A 305 -24.94 19.57 -1.38
CA ILE A 305 -23.92 18.50 -1.23
C ILE A 305 -24.40 17.30 -0.43
N GLY A 306 -25.66 17.30 0.03
CA GLY A 306 -26.24 16.27 0.89
C GLY A 306 -25.67 16.31 2.31
N THR A 307 -26.06 15.35 3.13
CA THR A 307 -25.40 15.08 4.41
C THR A 307 -24.24 14.10 4.23
N ILE A 308 -23.32 14.07 5.20
CA ILE A 308 -22.20 13.12 5.17
C ILE A 308 -22.67 11.65 5.21
N ASP A 309 -23.74 11.36 5.95
CA ASP A 309 -24.27 10.00 6.08
C ASP A 309 -25.03 9.52 4.83
N GLU A 310 -25.50 10.46 4.00
CA GLU A 310 -26.05 10.18 2.67
C GLU A 310 -24.97 10.00 1.59
N ASN A 311 -23.69 10.18 1.91
CA ASN A 311 -22.63 9.98 0.92
C ASN A 311 -22.57 8.50 0.49
N ASP A 312 -22.98 8.22 -0.75
CA ASP A 312 -23.06 6.86 -1.32
C ASP A 312 -21.77 6.06 -1.11
N PHE A 313 -20.60 6.70 -1.27
CA PHE A 313 -19.33 6.01 -1.12
C PHE A 313 -19.01 5.64 0.34
N ILE A 314 -19.40 6.48 1.31
CA ILE A 314 -19.25 6.15 2.74
C ILE A 314 -20.15 4.96 3.08
N ARG A 315 -21.40 4.97 2.62
CA ARG A 315 -22.34 3.86 2.82
C ARG A 315 -21.80 2.56 2.21
N GLN A 316 -21.33 2.61 0.98
CA GLN A 316 -20.70 1.48 0.30
C GLN A 316 -19.53 0.92 1.12
N VAL A 317 -18.61 1.76 1.59
CA VAL A 317 -17.46 1.30 2.38
C VAL A 317 -17.89 0.69 3.72
N ARG A 318 -18.93 1.21 4.37
CA ARG A 318 -19.50 0.62 5.59
C ARG A 318 -20.08 -0.77 5.32
N GLU A 319 -20.83 -0.93 4.22
CA GLU A 319 -21.40 -2.21 3.78
C GLU A 319 -20.30 -3.24 3.44
N GLU A 320 -19.31 -2.85 2.63
CA GLU A 320 -18.14 -3.68 2.29
C GLU A 320 -17.35 -4.08 3.55
N SER A 321 -17.25 -3.18 4.54
CA SER A 321 -16.60 -3.49 5.82
C SER A 321 -17.39 -4.53 6.61
N ALA A 322 -18.72 -4.38 6.69
CA ALA A 322 -19.58 -5.36 7.36
C ALA A 322 -19.55 -6.74 6.68
N GLU A 323 -19.49 -6.78 5.35
CA GLU A 323 -19.27 -8.02 4.58
C GLU A 323 -17.92 -8.65 4.88
N TYR A 324 -16.85 -7.86 4.88
CA TYR A 324 -15.52 -8.34 5.21
C TYR A 324 -15.44 -8.92 6.63
N LEU A 325 -16.07 -8.26 7.62
CA LEU A 325 -16.13 -8.75 8.99
C LEU A 325 -16.87 -10.10 9.10
N ARG A 326 -17.99 -10.26 8.38
CA ARG A 326 -18.72 -11.54 8.30
C ARG A 326 -17.86 -12.63 7.68
N LEU A 327 -17.20 -12.34 6.55
CA LEU A 327 -16.30 -13.27 5.87
C LEU A 327 -15.16 -13.72 6.81
N VAL A 328 -14.53 -12.80 7.53
CA VAL A 328 -13.48 -13.14 8.49
C VAL A 328 -14.02 -14.03 9.61
N ALA A 329 -15.21 -13.75 10.14
CA ALA A 329 -15.83 -14.57 11.17
C ALA A 329 -16.10 -16.01 10.69
N GLU A 330 -16.61 -16.18 9.47
CA GLU A 330 -16.81 -17.48 8.84
C GLU A 330 -15.49 -18.24 8.64
N ILE A 331 -14.46 -17.56 8.16
CA ILE A 331 -13.13 -18.14 7.98
C ILE A 331 -12.55 -18.60 9.31
N LYS A 332 -12.72 -17.82 10.40
CA LYS A 332 -12.26 -18.20 11.74
C LYS A 332 -12.92 -19.48 12.25
N GLN A 333 -14.21 -19.70 11.94
CA GLN A 333 -14.91 -20.93 12.33
C GLN A 333 -14.36 -22.16 11.58
N ARG A 334 -13.87 -21.97 10.35
CA ARG A 334 -13.29 -23.02 9.50
C ARG A 334 -11.79 -23.26 9.71
N SER A 335 -11.08 -22.27 10.27
CA SER A 335 -9.62 -22.24 10.38
C SER A 335 -9.15 -22.86 11.66
#